data_AF-A0A5B1CE90-F1
#
_entry.id   AF-A0A5B1CE90-F1
#
_cell.length_a   1.000
_cell.length_b   1.000
_cell.length_c   1.000
_cell.angle_alpha   90.00
_cell.angle_beta   90.00
_cell.angle_gamma   90.00
#
_symmetry.space_group_name_H-M   'P 1'
#
loop_
_entity.id
_entity.type
_entity.pdbx_description
1 polymer ?
#
loop_
_entity_poly.entity_id
_entity_poly.type
_entity_poly.pdbx_seq_one_letter_code
_entity_poly.pdbx_strand_id
1 'polypeptide(L)'
;MLKRFSVASPFIAAVIATTLAVSASFSFAEESPSRVLRHAVFFAFNDDSSKEDIAAVVEAFRKLPSQIDTIIDYKDGVATPGAKMADGFTHAFLLTFQDEAGRDDYLPHPAHQAFVEVLKPHKKDVFVVDYWGDPSDTQTGSALMHPVFFQFRDTATDAEVKAVEEDFAGLATKIDTVKHFEWGINNSPEDHDDGFTHCFMVTFDGPEGLAEYLPHPAHQAFVKTLGPVEQIRVIDFVVEDER
;
A
#
# COMPACT_ATOMS: atom_id res chain seq x y z
N MET A 1 54.44 40.08 -71.34
CA MET A 1 55.54 39.65 -70.46
C MET A 1 55.32 40.30 -69.09
N LEU A 2 55.48 39.53 -68.01
CA LEU A 2 55.47 39.90 -66.58
C LEU A 2 54.14 40.11 -65.82
N LYS A 3 54.06 39.33 -64.72
CA LYS A 3 53.14 39.30 -63.57
C LYS A 3 53.07 40.65 -62.83
N ARG A 4 51.92 40.96 -62.20
CA ARG A 4 51.84 41.50 -60.82
C ARG A 4 50.51 41.10 -60.13
N PHE A 5 50.65 40.68 -58.87
CA PHE A 5 49.58 40.44 -57.88
C PHE A 5 48.93 41.75 -57.42
N SER A 6 47.65 41.71 -57.03
CA SER A 6 47.13 42.46 -55.87
C SER A 6 45.79 41.90 -55.41
N VAL A 7 45.67 41.76 -54.09
CA VAL A 7 44.54 41.23 -53.32
C VAL A 7 43.45 42.29 -53.21
N ALA A 8 42.17 41.90 -53.34
CA ALA A 8 41.03 42.74 -53.01
C ALA A 8 40.21 42.12 -51.86
N SER A 9 39.99 42.95 -50.85
CA SER A 9 39.29 42.71 -49.59
C SER A 9 37.77 42.49 -49.79
N PRO A 10 37.06 41.83 -48.85
CA PRO A 10 35.69 41.38 -49.06
C PRO A 10 34.67 42.45 -48.64
N PHE A 11 33.55 42.54 -49.36
CA PHE A 11 32.32 43.12 -48.81
C PHE A 11 31.25 42.04 -48.71
N ILE A 12 30.79 41.90 -47.47
CA ILE A 12 29.83 40.95 -46.95
C ILE A 12 28.43 41.35 -47.44
N ALA A 13 27.69 40.40 -48.02
CA ALA A 13 26.24 40.49 -48.14
C ALA A 13 25.63 39.40 -47.26
N ALA A 14 25.12 39.81 -46.10
CA ALA A 14 24.37 38.94 -45.20
C ALA A 14 22.96 38.71 -45.78
N VAL A 15 22.64 37.46 -46.09
CA VAL A 15 21.28 37.01 -46.36
C VAL A 15 20.81 36.30 -45.09
N ILE A 16 19.99 36.99 -44.30
CA ILE A 16 19.30 36.40 -43.14
C ILE A 16 18.08 35.67 -43.68
N ALA A 17 18.19 34.35 -43.84
CA ALA A 17 17.05 33.48 -44.07
C ALA A 17 16.40 33.14 -42.72
N THR A 18 15.27 33.77 -42.43
CA THR A 18 14.43 33.44 -41.26
C THR A 18 13.69 32.13 -41.52
N THR A 19 14.25 31.02 -41.05
CA THR A 19 13.53 29.75 -40.95
C THR A 19 12.62 29.79 -39.73
N LEU A 20 11.30 29.82 -39.96
CA LEU A 20 10.29 29.67 -38.92
C LEU A 20 10.27 28.20 -38.49
N ALA A 21 10.91 27.86 -37.38
CA ALA A 21 10.80 26.55 -36.76
C ALA A 21 9.44 26.46 -36.04
N VAL A 22 8.51 25.68 -36.60
CA VAL A 22 7.30 25.27 -35.88
C VAL A 22 7.72 24.17 -34.91
N SER A 23 7.92 24.54 -33.65
CA SER A 23 8.11 23.57 -32.56
C SER A 23 6.76 22.92 -32.26
N ALA A 24 6.53 21.72 -32.75
CA ALA A 24 5.41 20.91 -32.29
C ALA A 24 5.73 20.40 -30.87
N SER A 25 5.13 21.01 -29.86
CA SER A 25 5.15 20.50 -28.49
C SER A 25 4.23 19.28 -28.42
N PHE A 26 4.83 18.09 -28.48
CA PHE A 26 4.12 16.88 -28.07
C PHE A 26 4.09 16.85 -26.55
N SER A 27 2.91 17.11 -25.98
CA SER A 27 2.64 16.81 -24.58
C SER A 27 2.40 15.30 -24.51
N PHE A 28 3.37 14.56 -23.99
CA PHE A 28 3.08 13.24 -23.43
C PHE A 28 2.34 13.51 -22.13
N ALA A 29 1.02 13.25 -22.11
CA ALA A 29 0.35 13.05 -20.84
C ALA A 29 0.98 11.79 -20.24
N GLU A 30 1.65 11.92 -19.09
CA GLU A 30 2.06 10.73 -18.36
C GLU A 30 0.79 9.97 -17.98
N GLU A 31 0.66 8.74 -18.49
CA GLU A 31 -0.41 7.86 -18.06
C GLU A 31 -0.22 7.62 -16.56
N SER A 32 -1.24 7.94 -15.78
CA SER A 32 -1.25 7.60 -14.36
C SER A 32 -1.05 6.09 -14.21
N PRO A 33 -0.27 5.65 -13.21
CA PRO A 33 0.02 4.23 -13.02
C PRO A 33 -1.28 3.43 -12.91
N SER A 34 -1.33 2.24 -13.50
CA SER A 34 -2.53 1.40 -13.46
C SER A 34 -2.78 0.74 -12.11
N ARG A 35 -1.74 0.67 -11.26
CA ARG A 35 -1.74 0.09 -9.91
C ARG A 35 -0.72 0.82 -9.04
N VAL A 36 -0.88 0.70 -7.73
CA VAL A 36 0.09 1.14 -6.71
C VAL A 36 0.47 -0.03 -5.82
N LEU A 37 1.64 0.02 -5.19
CA LEU A 37 2.05 -1.00 -4.23
C LEU A 37 1.60 -0.58 -2.83
N ARG A 38 0.77 -1.40 -2.21
CA ARG A 38 0.36 -1.27 -0.81
C ARG A 38 1.35 -2.05 0.04
N HIS A 39 1.72 -1.48 1.18
CA HIS A 39 2.59 -2.09 2.17
C HIS A 39 1.90 -1.97 3.52
N ALA A 40 1.40 -3.10 4.03
CA ALA A 40 0.61 -3.18 5.25
C ALA A 40 1.45 -3.82 6.37
N VAL A 41 1.67 -3.06 7.43
CA VAL A 41 2.52 -3.44 8.57
C VAL A 41 1.68 -3.47 9.84
N PHE A 42 1.83 -4.52 10.63
CA PHE A 42 1.10 -4.73 11.87
C PHE A 42 2.07 -5.02 13.01
N PHE A 43 1.90 -4.35 14.16
CA PHE A 43 2.75 -4.55 15.33
C PHE A 43 2.02 -5.16 16.52
N ALA A 44 2.68 -6.14 17.12
CA ALA A 44 2.44 -6.56 18.50
C ALA A 44 3.60 -6.02 19.37
N PHE A 45 3.27 -5.47 20.53
CA PHE A 45 4.24 -4.91 21.47
C PHE A 45 4.51 -5.85 22.65
N ASN A 46 5.70 -5.73 23.25
CA ASN A 46 6.06 -6.48 24.44
C ASN A 46 5.15 -6.10 25.62
N ASP A 47 4.82 -7.08 26.47
CA ASP A 47 3.88 -6.90 27.58
C ASP A 47 4.37 -5.87 28.64
N ASP A 48 5.68 -5.57 28.65
CA ASP A 48 6.32 -4.59 29.54
C ASP A 48 6.54 -3.21 28.92
N SER A 49 6.19 -3.03 27.64
CA SER A 49 6.27 -1.71 26.98
C SER A 49 5.21 -0.77 27.54
N SER A 50 5.62 0.43 27.95
CA SER A 50 4.69 1.42 28.48
C SER A 50 3.84 2.04 27.37
N LYS A 51 2.73 2.69 27.74
CA LYS A 51 1.90 3.42 26.76
C LYS A 51 2.68 4.54 26.10
N GLU A 52 3.55 5.19 26.87
CA GLU A 52 4.43 6.26 26.41
C GLU A 52 5.46 5.76 25.39
N ASP A 53 6.05 4.57 25.63
CA ASP A 53 6.97 3.95 24.68
C ASP A 53 6.26 3.56 23.38
N ILE A 54 5.09 2.95 23.48
CA ILE A 54 4.28 2.59 22.30
C ILE A 54 3.91 3.84 21.51
N ALA A 55 3.47 4.91 22.18
CA ALA A 55 3.17 6.18 21.53
C ALA A 55 4.40 6.78 20.83
N ALA A 56 5.60 6.66 21.42
CA ALA A 56 6.84 7.11 20.78
C ALA A 56 7.19 6.31 19.53
N VAL A 57 6.95 4.99 19.51
CA VAL A 57 7.11 4.14 18.32
C VAL A 57 6.13 4.57 17.22
N VAL A 58 4.85 4.76 17.56
CA VAL A 58 3.81 5.21 16.62
C VAL A 58 4.15 6.59 16.03
N GLU A 59 4.55 7.56 16.88
CA GLU A 59 4.96 8.90 16.43
C GLU A 59 6.19 8.85 15.52
N ALA A 60 7.15 7.96 15.80
CA ALA A 60 8.32 7.77 14.95
C ALA A 60 7.94 7.22 13.57
N PHE A 61 7.01 6.27 13.50
CA PHE A 61 6.50 5.74 12.22
C PHE A 61 5.77 6.84 11.43
N ARG A 62 4.85 7.58 12.08
CA ARG A 62 4.07 8.69 11.47
C ARG A 62 4.93 9.76 10.81
N LYS A 63 6.22 9.89 11.18
CA LYS A 63 7.15 10.85 10.58
C LYS A 63 7.76 10.37 9.26
N LEU A 64 7.76 9.06 8.98
CA LEU A 64 8.42 8.50 7.79
C LEU A 64 7.93 9.12 6.47
N PRO A 65 6.62 9.36 6.23
CA PRO A 65 6.17 10.01 5.00
C PRO A 65 6.76 11.40 4.76
N SER A 66 7.14 12.13 5.82
CA SER A 66 7.79 13.44 5.70
C SER A 66 9.31 13.35 5.48
N GLN A 67 9.89 12.16 5.57
CA GLN A 67 11.33 11.90 5.54
C GLN A 67 11.74 11.02 4.36
N ILE A 68 10.78 10.36 3.69
CA ILE A 68 11.02 9.39 2.61
C ILE A 68 10.02 9.67 1.49
N ASP A 69 10.50 10.33 0.44
CA ASP A 69 9.66 10.83 -0.67
C ASP A 69 8.96 9.72 -1.47
N THR A 70 9.41 8.46 -1.37
CA THR A 70 8.79 7.33 -2.08
C THR A 70 7.49 6.86 -1.43
N ILE A 71 7.21 7.25 -0.18
CA ILE A 71 5.92 7.01 0.48
C ILE A 71 4.91 8.04 -0.04
N ILE A 72 3.99 7.60 -0.89
CA ILE A 72 3.03 8.49 -1.59
C ILE A 72 1.65 8.58 -0.91
N ASP A 73 1.34 7.65 -0.01
CA ASP A 73 0.17 7.69 0.89
C ASP A 73 0.49 6.95 2.18
N TYR A 74 -0.14 7.36 3.28
CA TYR A 74 0.08 6.80 4.61
C TYR A 74 -1.17 6.88 5.48
N LYS A 75 -1.48 5.78 6.18
CA LYS A 75 -2.54 5.68 7.18
C LYS A 75 -2.06 4.83 8.34
N ASP A 76 -2.54 5.10 9.54
CA ASP A 76 -2.37 4.18 10.66
C ASP A 76 -3.62 4.13 11.52
N GLY A 77 -3.69 3.11 12.36
CA GLY A 77 -4.83 2.88 13.23
C GLY A 77 -4.54 1.86 14.32
N VAL A 78 -5.43 1.87 15.31
CA VAL A 78 -5.36 0.95 16.46
C VAL A 78 -6.44 -0.10 16.31
N ALA A 79 -6.07 -1.35 16.65
CA ALA A 79 -6.96 -2.48 16.60
C ALA A 79 -8.17 -2.29 17.52
N THR A 80 -9.34 -2.70 17.06
CA THR A 80 -10.55 -2.64 17.87
C THR A 80 -10.51 -3.69 18.99
N PRO A 81 -10.96 -3.33 20.22
CA PRO A 81 -10.96 -4.28 21.33
C PRO A 81 -11.80 -5.53 21.04
N GLY A 82 -11.24 -6.71 21.28
CA GLY A 82 -11.97 -7.98 21.21
C GLY A 82 -11.87 -8.74 19.89
N ALA A 83 -11.05 -8.29 18.94
CA ALA A 83 -10.71 -9.04 17.73
C ALA A 83 -10.03 -10.37 18.11
N LYS A 84 -10.73 -11.50 17.92
CA LYS A 84 -10.25 -12.83 18.35
C LYS A 84 -9.16 -13.43 17.47
N MET A 85 -8.96 -12.87 16.27
CA MET A 85 -8.08 -13.42 15.22
C MET A 85 -6.93 -12.46 14.87
N ALA A 86 -6.64 -11.52 15.76
CA ALA A 86 -5.61 -10.51 15.55
C ALA A 86 -4.23 -10.94 16.02
N ASP A 87 -4.06 -12.15 16.57
CA ASP A 87 -2.77 -12.72 17.01
C ASP A 87 -1.89 -11.79 17.90
N GLY A 88 -2.52 -10.87 18.64
CA GLY A 88 -1.83 -9.90 19.49
C GLY A 88 -1.33 -8.64 18.75
N PHE A 89 -1.55 -8.53 17.44
CA PHE A 89 -1.36 -7.29 16.69
C PHE A 89 -2.36 -6.23 17.15
N THR A 90 -1.87 -5.03 17.43
CA THR A 90 -2.65 -3.94 18.02
C THR A 90 -2.59 -2.64 17.23
N HIS A 91 -1.59 -2.47 16.37
CA HIS A 91 -1.40 -1.27 15.57
C HIS A 91 -1.17 -1.68 14.12
N ALA A 92 -1.77 -0.93 13.20
CA ALA A 92 -1.66 -1.11 11.77
C ALA A 92 -1.11 0.16 11.13
N PHE A 93 -0.21 0.01 10.16
CA PHE A 93 0.39 1.08 9.37
C PHE A 93 0.28 0.67 7.92
N LEU A 94 -0.40 1.48 7.12
CA LEU A 94 -0.56 1.27 5.68
C LEU A 94 0.21 2.34 4.95
N LEU A 95 1.19 1.92 4.15
CA LEU A 95 1.96 2.77 3.26
C LEU A 95 1.57 2.45 1.82
N THR A 96 1.70 3.45 0.97
CA THR A 96 1.61 3.24 -0.48
C THR A 96 2.88 3.74 -1.13
N PHE A 97 3.38 2.92 -2.06
CA PHE A 97 4.48 3.25 -2.95
C PHE A 97 3.97 3.24 -4.39
N GLN A 98 4.70 3.95 -5.27
CA GLN A 98 4.42 3.88 -6.70
C GLN A 98 4.57 2.46 -7.23
N ASP A 99 5.59 1.75 -6.77
CA ASP A 99 5.97 0.41 -7.20
C ASP A 99 6.95 -0.23 -6.19
N GLU A 100 7.47 -1.41 -6.55
CA GLU A 100 8.48 -2.15 -5.77
C GLU A 100 9.78 -1.36 -5.60
N ALA A 101 10.19 -0.56 -6.59
CA ALA A 101 11.41 0.24 -6.47
C ALA A 101 11.26 1.32 -5.39
N GLY A 102 10.09 1.96 -5.29
CA GLY A 102 9.80 2.91 -4.21
C GLY A 102 9.87 2.29 -2.81
N ARG A 103 9.38 1.06 -2.64
CA ARG A 103 9.53 0.29 -1.40
C ARG A 103 10.99 -0.13 -1.17
N ASP A 104 11.68 -0.58 -2.20
CA ASP A 104 13.07 -1.04 -2.10
C ASP A 104 14.03 0.11 -1.74
N ASP A 105 13.69 1.34 -2.10
CA ASP A 105 14.39 2.54 -1.63
C ASP A 105 14.03 2.88 -0.16
N TYR A 106 12.79 2.61 0.26
CA TYR A 106 12.29 2.85 1.62
C TYR A 106 12.95 1.93 2.67
N LEU A 107 13.03 0.63 2.40
CA LEU A 107 13.51 -0.37 3.37
C LEU A 107 14.94 -0.09 3.91
N PRO A 108 15.96 0.20 3.09
CA PRO A 108 17.30 0.54 3.55
C PRO A 108 17.44 2.04 3.92
N HIS A 109 16.40 2.85 3.74
CA HIS A 109 16.49 4.30 3.94
C HIS A 109 16.93 4.63 5.38
N PRO A 110 17.86 5.59 5.59
CA PRO A 110 18.35 5.93 6.93
C PRO A 110 17.26 6.30 7.94
N ALA A 111 16.18 6.94 7.49
CA ALA A 111 15.03 7.27 8.35
C ALA A 111 14.25 6.02 8.79
N HIS A 112 14.00 5.07 7.87
CA HIS A 112 13.37 3.79 8.21
C HIS A 112 14.25 2.99 9.17
N GLN A 113 15.56 2.91 8.92
CA GLN A 113 16.51 2.24 9.82
C GLN A 113 16.57 2.90 11.21
N ALA A 114 16.47 4.23 11.29
CA ALA A 114 16.36 4.93 12.57
C ALA A 114 15.07 4.57 13.31
N PHE A 115 13.95 4.46 12.60
CA PHE A 115 12.69 3.96 13.16
C PHE A 115 12.82 2.51 13.66
N VAL A 116 13.46 1.61 12.92
CA VAL A 116 13.67 0.22 13.33
C VAL A 116 14.37 0.13 14.68
N GLU A 117 15.36 0.99 14.95
CA GLU A 117 16.04 1.03 16.25
C GLU A 117 15.15 1.54 17.39
N VAL A 118 14.18 2.42 17.10
CA VAL A 118 13.14 2.85 18.07
C VAL A 118 12.16 1.70 18.37
N LEU A 119 11.76 0.93 17.35
CA LEU A 119 10.82 -0.19 17.50
C LEU A 119 11.42 -1.38 18.26
N LYS A 120 12.68 -1.71 17.99
CA LYS A 120 13.36 -2.93 18.45
C LYS A 120 13.20 -3.28 19.95
N PRO A 121 13.34 -2.36 20.93
CA PRO A 121 13.14 -2.70 22.34
C PRO A 121 11.69 -3.03 22.70
N HIS A 122 10.71 -2.59 21.90
CA HIS A 122 9.29 -2.69 22.18
C HIS A 122 8.57 -3.74 21.33
N LYS A 123 9.20 -4.22 20.25
CA LYS A 123 8.62 -5.21 19.34
C LYS A 123 8.51 -6.58 20.00
N LYS A 124 7.29 -7.11 20.03
CA LYS A 124 7.00 -8.53 20.28
C LYS A 124 6.91 -9.28 18.96
N ASP A 125 6.16 -8.74 18.02
CA ASP A 125 5.98 -9.33 16.70
C ASP A 125 5.72 -8.27 15.62
N VAL A 126 5.99 -8.62 14.37
CA VAL A 126 5.71 -7.81 13.19
C VAL A 126 5.16 -8.70 12.08
N PHE A 127 4.04 -8.27 11.51
CA PHE A 127 3.44 -8.91 10.35
C PHE A 127 3.37 -7.92 9.20
N VAL A 128 3.89 -8.32 8.03
CA VAL A 128 4.00 -7.46 6.84
C VAL A 128 3.48 -8.20 5.62
N VAL A 129 2.66 -7.52 4.83
CA VAL A 129 2.32 -7.95 3.47
C VAL A 129 2.37 -6.77 2.51
N ASP A 130 2.80 -7.06 1.29
CA ASP A 130 2.68 -6.12 0.17
C ASP A 130 1.66 -6.66 -0.82
N TYR A 131 0.89 -5.81 -1.45
CA TYR A 131 0.04 -6.23 -2.56
C TYR A 131 -0.24 -5.07 -3.49
N TRP A 132 -0.58 -5.38 -4.73
CA TRP A 132 -0.87 -4.37 -5.72
C TRP A 132 -2.34 -3.91 -5.65
N GLY A 133 -2.57 -2.63 -5.36
CA GLY A 133 -3.90 -2.00 -5.24
C GLY A 133 -4.24 -1.05 -6.39
N ASP A 134 -5.42 -0.42 -6.30
CA ASP A 134 -5.89 0.60 -7.26
C ASP A 134 -5.50 2.01 -6.79
N PRO A 135 -4.88 2.85 -7.64
CA PRO A 135 -4.45 4.21 -7.29
C PRO A 135 -5.61 5.16 -6.94
N SER A 136 -6.84 4.86 -7.39
CA SER A 136 -8.02 5.69 -7.14
C SER A 136 -8.57 5.53 -5.73
N ASP A 137 -8.09 4.56 -4.97
CA ASP A 137 -8.50 4.39 -3.58
C ASP A 137 -7.75 5.35 -2.65
N THR A 138 -8.26 6.57 -2.60
CA THR A 138 -7.92 7.58 -1.60
C THR A 138 -9.01 7.58 -0.52
N GLN A 139 -9.05 6.55 0.34
CA GLN A 139 -10.02 6.57 1.45
C GLN A 139 -9.78 7.82 2.32
N THR A 140 -10.84 8.60 2.55
CA THR A 140 -10.85 9.80 3.40
C THR A 140 -11.85 9.62 4.53
N GLY A 141 -11.51 10.12 5.72
CA GLY A 141 -12.39 10.05 6.89
C GLY A 141 -12.03 8.90 7.84
N SER A 142 -12.49 8.99 9.09
CA SER A 142 -12.38 7.88 10.03
C SER A 142 -13.22 6.71 9.53
N ALA A 143 -12.58 5.55 9.36
CA ALA A 143 -13.19 4.34 8.84
C ALA A 143 -12.72 3.14 9.67
N LEU A 144 -13.55 2.09 9.74
CA LEU A 144 -13.11 0.79 10.23
C LEU A 144 -12.59 -0.01 9.03
N MET A 145 -11.34 -0.44 9.11
CA MET A 145 -10.75 -1.40 8.19
C MET A 145 -10.78 -2.80 8.81
N HIS A 146 -11.16 -3.78 8.01
CA HIS A 146 -11.21 -5.21 8.29
C HIS A 146 -10.27 -5.95 7.31
N PRO A 147 -8.95 -5.86 7.50
CA PRO A 147 -7.98 -6.72 6.84
C PRO A 147 -8.22 -8.19 7.18
N VAL A 148 -8.29 -9.01 6.15
CA VAL A 148 -8.38 -10.47 6.27
C VAL A 148 -7.25 -11.09 5.46
N PHE A 149 -6.53 -12.01 6.09
CA PHE A 149 -5.39 -12.68 5.48
C PHE A 149 -5.64 -14.17 5.40
N PHE A 150 -5.36 -14.77 4.25
CA PHE A 150 -5.46 -16.22 4.06
C PHE A 150 -4.10 -16.86 3.77
N GLN A 151 -3.86 -17.97 4.44
CA GLN A 151 -2.95 -19.01 3.98
C GLN A 151 -3.79 -20.17 3.47
N PHE A 152 -3.59 -20.56 2.22
CA PHE A 152 -4.23 -21.74 1.64
C PHE A 152 -3.45 -23.01 1.98
N ARG A 153 -4.13 -24.16 1.97
CA ARG A 153 -3.47 -25.46 2.08
C ARG A 153 -2.58 -25.72 0.86
N ASP A 154 -1.47 -26.42 1.06
CA ASP A 154 -0.62 -26.93 -0.03
C ASP A 154 -1.38 -27.86 -0.99
N THR A 155 -2.51 -28.43 -0.55
CA THR A 155 -3.38 -29.30 -1.37
C THR A 155 -4.50 -28.53 -2.08
N ALA A 156 -4.68 -27.24 -1.80
CA ALA A 156 -5.69 -26.43 -2.47
C ALA A 156 -5.31 -26.28 -3.95
N THR A 157 -6.26 -26.53 -4.84
CA THR A 157 -6.06 -26.34 -6.28
C THR A 157 -6.23 -24.87 -6.67
N ASP A 158 -5.59 -24.43 -7.75
CA ASP A 158 -5.77 -23.07 -8.28
C ASP A 158 -7.24 -22.70 -8.51
N ALA A 159 -8.07 -23.69 -8.90
CA ALA A 159 -9.50 -23.48 -9.10
C ALA A 159 -10.26 -23.25 -7.77
N GLU A 160 -9.86 -23.92 -6.70
CA GLU A 160 -10.41 -23.71 -5.36
C GLU A 160 -9.98 -22.37 -4.78
N VAL A 161 -8.71 -21.99 -4.94
CA VAL A 161 -8.18 -20.69 -4.52
C VAL A 161 -8.95 -19.57 -5.24
N LYS A 162 -9.03 -19.65 -6.58
CA LYS A 162 -9.76 -18.68 -7.40
C LYS A 162 -11.25 -18.58 -7.05
N ALA A 163 -11.88 -19.68 -6.69
CA ALA A 163 -13.28 -19.66 -6.24
C ALA A 163 -13.43 -18.88 -4.92
N VAL A 164 -12.52 -19.06 -3.97
CA VAL A 164 -12.52 -18.31 -2.69
C VAL A 164 -12.26 -16.82 -2.94
N GLU A 165 -11.30 -16.48 -3.79
CA GLU A 165 -11.01 -15.10 -4.19
C GLU A 165 -12.25 -14.40 -4.79
N GLU A 166 -12.90 -15.05 -5.77
CA GLU A 166 -14.08 -14.53 -6.46
C GLU A 166 -15.29 -14.41 -5.51
N ASP A 167 -15.49 -15.39 -4.62
CA ASP A 167 -16.57 -15.36 -3.65
C ASP A 167 -16.39 -14.23 -2.63
N PHE A 168 -15.16 -14.03 -2.14
CA PHE A 168 -14.86 -12.93 -1.20
C PHE A 168 -15.02 -11.57 -1.91
N ALA A 169 -14.41 -11.39 -3.08
CA ALA A 169 -14.53 -10.15 -3.84
C ALA A 169 -15.98 -9.83 -4.20
N GLY A 170 -16.79 -10.85 -4.46
CA GLY A 170 -18.22 -10.71 -4.69
C GLY A 170 -19.00 -10.12 -3.51
N LEU A 171 -18.51 -10.19 -2.27
CA LEU A 171 -19.22 -9.65 -1.10
C LEU A 171 -19.39 -8.13 -1.17
N ALA A 172 -18.41 -7.41 -1.71
CA ALA A 172 -18.48 -5.95 -1.85
C ALA A 172 -19.68 -5.49 -2.69
N THR A 173 -20.15 -6.34 -3.62
CA THR A 173 -21.33 -6.06 -4.45
C THR A 173 -22.65 -6.53 -3.83
N LYS A 174 -22.59 -7.33 -2.76
CA LYS A 174 -23.73 -8.00 -2.13
C LYS A 174 -24.10 -7.40 -0.77
N ILE A 175 -23.24 -6.57 -0.18
CA ILE A 175 -23.39 -6.06 1.19
C ILE A 175 -23.13 -4.55 1.18
N ASP A 176 -24.19 -3.76 1.32
CA ASP A 176 -24.16 -2.30 1.18
C ASP A 176 -23.29 -1.57 2.22
N THR A 177 -22.95 -2.22 3.33
CA THR A 177 -22.08 -1.65 4.36
C THR A 177 -20.61 -1.67 3.98
N VAL A 178 -20.20 -2.49 3.00
CA VAL A 178 -18.83 -2.48 2.44
C VAL A 178 -18.67 -1.22 1.59
N LYS A 179 -17.80 -0.30 2.04
CA LYS A 179 -17.57 0.99 1.39
C LYS A 179 -16.37 1.00 0.47
N HIS A 180 -15.37 0.21 0.82
CA HIS A 180 -14.24 -0.03 -0.03
C HIS A 180 -13.83 -1.50 0.08
N PHE A 181 -13.31 -2.04 -1.01
CA PHE A 181 -12.77 -3.38 -1.08
C PHE A 181 -11.60 -3.39 -2.06
N GLU A 182 -10.43 -3.78 -1.56
CA GLU A 182 -9.25 -4.09 -2.37
C GLU A 182 -8.63 -5.39 -1.86
N TRP A 183 -7.96 -6.13 -2.73
CA TRP A 183 -7.24 -7.34 -2.33
C TRP A 183 -6.12 -7.66 -3.31
N GLY A 184 -5.18 -8.49 -2.87
CA GLY A 184 -4.13 -9.01 -3.72
C GLY A 184 -3.32 -10.13 -3.08
N ILE A 185 -2.35 -10.61 -3.84
CA ILE A 185 -1.40 -11.67 -3.44
C ILE A 185 -0.17 -10.99 -2.85
N ASN A 186 0.32 -11.52 -1.72
CA ASN A 186 1.50 -11.03 -1.04
C ASN A 186 2.73 -11.09 -1.96
N ASN A 187 3.42 -9.98 -2.16
CA ASN A 187 4.71 -9.88 -2.84
C ASN A 187 5.78 -9.16 -2.03
N SER A 188 5.62 -9.11 -0.70
CA SER A 188 6.62 -8.51 0.17
C SER A 188 7.93 -9.30 0.10
N PRO A 189 9.10 -8.62 0.02
CA PRO A 189 10.40 -9.26 0.10
C PRO A 189 10.81 -9.55 1.56
N GLU A 190 9.99 -9.17 2.53
CA GLU A 190 10.25 -9.35 3.96
C GLU A 190 9.76 -10.71 4.45
N ASP A 191 10.52 -11.36 5.34
CA ASP A 191 10.18 -12.66 5.92
C ASP A 191 9.21 -12.52 7.12
N HIS A 192 8.21 -11.64 7.01
CA HIS A 192 7.27 -11.26 8.08
C HIS A 192 5.81 -11.54 7.75
N ASP A 193 5.54 -12.45 6.82
CA ASP A 193 4.17 -12.73 6.35
C ASP A 193 3.48 -13.90 7.06
N ASP A 194 4.15 -14.59 7.99
CA ASP A 194 3.67 -15.81 8.67
C ASP A 194 3.09 -16.90 7.74
N GLY A 195 3.51 -16.92 6.47
CA GLY A 195 3.00 -17.83 5.45
C GLY A 195 1.64 -17.44 4.87
N PHE A 196 1.08 -16.27 5.21
CA PHE A 196 -0.11 -15.72 4.56
C PHE A 196 0.23 -15.21 3.16
N THR A 197 -0.59 -15.59 2.18
CA THR A 197 -0.33 -15.29 0.76
C THR A 197 -1.33 -14.33 0.16
N HIS A 198 -2.47 -14.11 0.80
CA HIS A 198 -3.53 -13.23 0.29
C HIS A 198 -3.91 -12.21 1.35
N CYS A 199 -4.15 -10.99 0.90
CA CYS A 199 -4.63 -9.89 1.72
C CYS A 199 -5.91 -9.33 1.11
N PHE A 200 -6.97 -9.20 1.91
CA PHE A 200 -8.24 -8.59 1.55
C PHE A 200 -8.51 -7.44 2.52
N MET A 201 -8.60 -6.21 2.01
CA MET A 201 -8.94 -5.03 2.79
C MET A 201 -10.41 -4.68 2.56
N VAL A 202 -11.22 -4.80 3.62
CA VAL A 202 -12.63 -4.40 3.60
C VAL A 202 -12.81 -3.17 4.48
N THR A 203 -13.38 -2.09 3.94
CA THR A 203 -13.62 -0.86 4.72
C THR A 203 -15.10 -0.65 4.96
N PHE A 204 -15.43 -0.20 6.17
CA PHE A 204 -16.75 0.23 6.60
C PHE A 204 -16.69 1.67 7.10
N ASP A 205 -17.83 2.39 7.08
CA ASP A 205 -17.94 3.72 7.72
C ASP A 205 -17.64 3.67 9.23
N GLY A 206 -17.75 2.50 9.85
CA GLY A 206 -17.49 2.29 11.27
C GLY A 206 -17.88 0.89 11.74
N PRO A 207 -17.80 0.63 13.06
CA PRO A 207 -18.03 -0.69 13.65
C PRO A 207 -19.44 -1.25 13.41
N GLU A 208 -20.45 -0.40 13.26
CA GLU A 208 -21.81 -0.85 12.95
C GLU A 208 -21.89 -1.50 11.56
N GLY A 209 -21.10 -1.03 10.58
CA GLY A 209 -21.04 -1.64 9.25
C GLY A 209 -20.47 -3.05 9.28
N LEU A 210 -19.43 -3.28 10.09
CA LEU A 210 -18.87 -4.61 10.34
C LEU A 210 -19.86 -5.50 11.10
N ALA A 211 -20.57 -4.94 12.10
CA ALA A 211 -21.57 -5.66 12.88
C ALA A 211 -22.75 -6.16 12.03
N GLU A 212 -23.12 -5.44 10.97
CA GLU A 212 -24.11 -5.88 9.97
C GLU A 212 -23.51 -6.88 8.97
N TYR A 213 -22.27 -6.66 8.54
CA TYR A 213 -21.56 -7.50 7.57
C TYR A 213 -21.37 -8.94 8.08
N LEU A 214 -20.88 -9.13 9.32
CA LEU A 214 -20.54 -10.44 9.85
C LEU A 214 -21.70 -11.45 9.86
N PRO A 215 -22.91 -11.14 10.35
CA PRO A 215 -24.05 -12.04 10.30
C PRO A 215 -24.76 -12.06 8.93
N HIS A 216 -24.39 -11.22 7.98
CA HIS A 216 -25.08 -11.09 6.71
C HIS A 216 -25.13 -12.45 5.96
N PRO A 217 -26.28 -12.86 5.38
CA PRO A 217 -26.42 -14.15 4.72
C PRO A 217 -25.39 -14.41 3.61
N ALA A 218 -24.98 -13.38 2.87
CA ALA A 218 -23.94 -13.50 1.83
C ALA A 218 -22.56 -13.78 2.43
N HIS A 219 -22.18 -13.09 3.52
CA HIS A 219 -20.93 -13.36 4.22
C HIS A 219 -20.94 -14.78 4.83
N GLN A 220 -22.06 -15.18 5.45
CA GLN A 220 -22.22 -16.54 5.99
C GLN A 220 -22.22 -17.63 4.91
N ALA A 221 -22.62 -17.31 3.68
CA ALA A 221 -22.47 -18.22 2.55
C ALA A 221 -21.01 -18.34 2.12
N PHE A 222 -20.29 -17.22 2.04
CA PHE A 222 -18.85 -17.19 1.77
C PHE A 222 -18.03 -17.95 2.81
N VAL A 223 -18.31 -17.80 4.12
CA VAL A 223 -17.57 -18.53 5.17
C VAL A 223 -17.61 -20.04 4.97
N LYS A 224 -18.65 -20.59 4.32
CA LYS A 224 -18.77 -22.02 4.02
C LYS A 224 -17.90 -22.48 2.86
N THR A 225 -17.34 -21.56 2.07
CA THR A 225 -16.46 -21.85 0.93
C THR A 225 -14.99 -21.86 1.33
N LEU A 226 -14.64 -21.44 2.56
CA LEU A 226 -13.29 -21.40 3.12
C LEU A 226 -12.66 -22.78 3.39
N GLY A 227 -13.27 -23.86 2.90
CA GLY A 227 -12.73 -25.22 2.98
C GLY A 227 -11.24 -25.32 2.58
N PRO A 228 -10.77 -24.68 1.49
CA PRO A 228 -9.36 -24.72 1.05
C PRO A 228 -8.38 -23.91 1.91
N VAL A 229 -8.87 -23.05 2.82
CA VAL A 229 -8.04 -22.16 3.65
C VAL A 229 -7.51 -22.92 4.86
N GLU A 230 -6.21 -22.79 5.13
CA GLU A 230 -5.52 -23.39 6.28
C GLU A 230 -5.51 -22.46 7.49
N GLN A 231 -5.11 -21.20 7.28
CA GLN A 231 -5.08 -20.19 8.34
C GLN A 231 -5.81 -18.92 7.90
N ILE A 232 -6.45 -18.27 8.87
CA ILE A 232 -7.14 -16.99 8.71
C ILE A 232 -6.69 -16.07 9.83
N ARG A 233 -6.28 -14.86 9.47
CA ARG A 233 -6.01 -13.76 10.40
C ARG A 233 -6.90 -12.57 10.06
N VAL A 234 -7.39 -11.89 11.09
CA VAL A 234 -8.23 -10.69 10.95
C VAL A 234 -7.80 -9.65 11.96
N ILE A 235 -7.45 -8.45 11.49
CA ILE A 235 -6.93 -7.36 12.34
C ILE A 235 -7.78 -6.11 12.13
N ASP A 236 -8.96 -6.06 12.75
CA ASP A 236 -9.84 -4.89 12.65
C ASP A 236 -9.20 -3.66 13.30
N PHE A 237 -9.07 -2.55 12.58
CA PHE A 237 -8.57 -1.29 13.14
C PHE A 237 -9.37 -0.09 12.66
N VAL A 238 -9.36 0.96 13.48
CA VAL A 238 -9.95 2.24 13.12
C VAL A 238 -8.84 3.16 12.63
N VAL A 239 -8.98 3.65 11.40
CA VAL A 239 -8.09 4.69 10.86
C VAL A 239 -8.44 6.01 11.54
N GLU A 240 -7.44 6.65 12.13
CA GLU A 240 -7.58 7.98 12.72
C GLU A 240 -7.41 9.03 11.60
N ASP A 241 -8.48 9.76 11.25
CA ASP A 241 -8.39 10.95 10.39
C ASP A 241 -7.92 12.12 11.26
N GLU A 242 -6.63 12.16 11.58
CA GLU A 242 -5.99 13.36 12.15
C GLU A 242 -5.48 14.25 11.00
N ARG A 243 -6.41 14.90 10.29
CA ARG A 243 -6.11 16.08 9.48
C ARG A 243 -6.09 17.36 10.31
#